data_AF-K1TUY1-F1
#
_entry.id   AF-K1TUY1-F1
#
_cell.length_a   1.000
_cell.length_b   1.000
_cell.length_c   1.000
_cell.angle_alpha   90.00
_cell.angle_beta   90.00
_cell.angle_gamma   90.00
#
_symmetry.space_group_name_H-M   'P 1'
#
loop_
_entity.id
_entity.type
_entity.pdbx_description
1 polymer ?
#
loop_
_entity_poly.entity_id
_entity_poly.type
_entity_poly.pdbx_seq_one_letter_code
_entity_poly.pdbx_strand_id
1 'polypeptide(L)'
;MPDWVNLESDANGITINKYFVQHPGLILGEMKEVSGPYGMETTCAPMEGADLELQLQEAVKHIKGSMVAAVDIEAELDEMPESIPADPNVRNYSYTVVDDQVYYRVNSLMNQVKMPAATAERVKGMVAIRDTVRELIAMQMEEFVTDEEIQKQQKKLNQVYDTYTAKYGVIGSNANKRAFSDDSSYCLLCSLEDLNEDGTLKRKADMFTKRTIKKAVAVTSVETATEALALSLNEKAKVDLPYMAQLTGKTEEKITEELVGVIFKNPLTDQWESGDEYLSGNVRDKLNTARTFAENHPEFTPNVRALEAVQPRDLEASEIEVRIGATWIEPSDYQEFMVELLHTPRYLAQKEIQVKFSEINGEWRITGKNA
;
A
#
# COMPACT_ATOMS: atom_id res chain seq x y z
N MET A 1 2.23 37.09 3.19
CA MET A 1 1.45 36.09 2.42
C MET A 1 2.20 35.80 1.13
N PRO A 2 2.18 34.56 0.64
CA PRO A 2 2.90 34.20 -0.58
C PRO A 2 2.29 34.89 -1.80
N ASP A 3 3.09 35.12 -2.85
CA ASP A 3 2.61 35.85 -4.02
C ASP A 3 1.48 35.13 -4.77
N TRP A 4 1.38 33.79 -4.64
CA TRP A 4 0.37 32.99 -5.33
C TRP A 4 -1.07 33.14 -4.79
N VAL A 5 -1.29 33.85 -3.68
CA VAL A 5 -2.67 34.13 -3.18
C VAL A 5 -3.25 35.45 -3.68
N ASN A 6 -2.48 36.23 -4.45
CA ASN A 6 -2.92 37.54 -4.95
C ASN A 6 -3.01 37.56 -6.49
N LEU A 7 -3.78 38.50 -7.01
CA LEU A 7 -3.88 38.78 -8.45
C LEU A 7 -3.11 40.05 -8.79
N GLU A 8 -2.51 40.09 -9.98
CA GLU A 8 -1.84 41.26 -10.55
C GLU A 8 -2.05 41.26 -12.08
N SER A 9 -2.09 42.44 -12.69
CA SER A 9 -2.20 42.56 -14.15
C SER A 9 -0.82 42.37 -14.79
N ASP A 10 -0.75 41.54 -15.83
CA ASP A 10 0.47 41.38 -16.62
C ASP A 10 0.74 42.59 -17.53
N ALA A 11 1.82 42.53 -18.32
CA ALA A 11 2.21 43.60 -19.24
C ALA A 11 1.16 43.89 -20.35
N ASN A 12 0.22 42.96 -20.58
CA ASN A 12 -0.86 43.09 -21.55
C ASN A 12 -2.19 43.54 -20.90
N GLY A 13 -2.19 43.78 -19.58
CA GLY A 13 -3.37 44.21 -18.83
C GLY A 13 -4.28 43.05 -18.38
N ILE A 14 -3.87 41.80 -18.57
CA ILE A 14 -4.64 40.61 -18.20
C ILE A 14 -4.41 40.33 -16.72
N THR A 15 -5.51 40.25 -15.96
CA THR A 15 -5.44 39.96 -14.52
C THR A 15 -5.22 38.48 -14.29
N ILE A 16 -4.03 38.12 -13.81
CA ILE A 16 -3.65 36.73 -13.53
C ILE A 16 -3.06 36.62 -12.12
N ASN A 17 -2.69 35.41 -11.72
CA ASN A 17 -2.02 35.19 -10.44
C ASN A 17 -0.70 35.98 -10.39
N LYS A 18 -0.48 36.74 -9.32
CA LYS A 18 0.71 37.57 -9.11
C LYS A 18 2.02 36.78 -9.22
N TYR A 19 2.01 35.51 -8.82
CA TYR A 19 3.15 34.61 -9.02
C TYR A 19 3.52 34.47 -10.51
N PHE A 20 2.54 34.31 -11.41
CA PHE A 20 2.80 34.19 -12.84
C PHE A 20 3.20 35.51 -13.50
N VAL A 21 2.77 36.66 -12.95
CA VAL A 21 3.27 37.98 -13.38
C VAL A 21 4.76 38.13 -13.08
N GLN A 22 5.21 37.64 -11.92
CA GLN A 22 6.62 37.68 -11.51
C GLN A 22 7.46 36.57 -12.15
N HIS A 23 6.81 35.48 -12.60
CA HIS A 23 7.45 34.33 -13.23
C HIS A 23 6.77 33.99 -14.58
N PRO A 24 6.82 34.88 -15.58
CA PRO A 24 6.13 34.69 -16.85
C PRO A 24 6.60 33.45 -17.62
N GLY A 25 7.85 33.02 -17.41
CA GLY A 25 8.40 31.77 -17.98
C GLY A 25 7.80 30.48 -17.42
N LEU A 26 6.96 30.53 -16.39
CA LEU A 26 6.21 29.39 -15.86
C LEU A 26 4.80 29.27 -16.47
N ILE A 27 4.42 30.20 -17.36
CA ILE A 27 3.20 30.11 -18.14
C ILE A 27 3.51 29.31 -19.41
N LEU A 28 2.93 28.12 -19.55
CA LEU A 28 3.20 27.20 -20.69
C LEU A 28 2.34 27.53 -21.91
N GLY A 29 2.16 28.81 -22.19
CA GLY A 29 1.29 29.33 -23.23
C GLY A 29 1.28 30.86 -23.28
N GLU A 30 0.49 31.41 -24.18
CA GLU A 30 0.28 32.85 -24.32
C GLU A 30 -1.06 33.24 -23.70
N MET A 31 -1.04 34.08 -22.67
CA MET A 31 -2.26 34.60 -22.04
C MET A 31 -2.99 35.53 -23.01
N LYS A 32 -4.28 35.26 -23.26
CA LYS A 32 -5.16 36.04 -24.16
C LYS A 32 -6.55 36.17 -23.57
N GLU A 33 -7.26 37.23 -23.95
CA GLU A 33 -8.72 37.31 -23.75
C GLU A 33 -9.43 36.79 -25.00
N VAL A 34 -10.40 35.90 -24.80
CA VAL A 34 -11.24 35.31 -25.86
C VAL A 34 -12.70 35.51 -25.52
N SER A 35 -13.56 35.64 -26.54
CA SER A 35 -15.01 35.75 -26.34
C SER A 35 -15.60 34.38 -26.03
N GLY A 36 -16.07 34.19 -24.81
CA GLY A 36 -16.83 33.02 -24.36
C GLY A 36 -18.35 33.25 -24.42
N PRO A 37 -19.16 32.20 -24.13
CA PRO A 37 -20.63 32.28 -24.09
C PRO A 37 -21.20 33.30 -23.08
N TYR A 38 -20.38 33.72 -22.11
CA TYR A 38 -20.78 34.61 -21.00
C TYR A 38 -20.02 35.94 -20.95
N GLY A 39 -19.19 36.26 -21.95
CA GLY A 39 -18.37 37.47 -22.00
C GLY A 39 -16.92 37.21 -22.38
N MET A 40 -16.05 38.19 -22.18
CA MET A 40 -14.60 38.00 -22.36
C MET A 40 -14.06 37.12 -21.22
N GLU A 41 -13.30 36.10 -21.59
CA GLU A 41 -12.66 35.16 -20.67
C GLU A 41 -11.16 35.10 -20.97
N THR A 42 -10.35 34.99 -19.92
CA THR A 42 -8.91 34.84 -20.05
C THR A 42 -8.55 33.37 -20.29
N THR A 43 -7.72 33.09 -21.28
CA THR A 43 -7.21 31.76 -21.62
C THR A 43 -5.69 31.77 -21.79
N CYS A 44 -5.06 30.64 -21.53
CA CYS A 44 -3.65 30.38 -21.83
C CYS A 44 -3.58 29.59 -23.14
N ALA A 45 -3.40 30.27 -24.26
CA ALA A 45 -3.37 29.64 -25.57
C ALA A 45 -2.06 28.86 -25.77
N PRO A 46 -2.08 27.67 -26.41
CA PRO A 46 -0.86 26.91 -26.68
C PRO A 46 0.09 27.69 -27.59
N MET A 47 1.39 27.58 -27.34
CA MET A 47 2.42 28.11 -28.24
C MET A 47 2.54 27.20 -29.47
N GLU A 48 2.42 27.78 -30.66
CA GLU A 48 2.45 27.02 -31.91
C GLU A 48 3.80 26.31 -32.09
N GLY A 49 3.78 24.98 -32.30
CA GLY A 49 4.97 24.15 -32.48
C GLY A 49 5.72 23.77 -31.19
N ALA A 50 5.19 24.12 -30.01
CA ALA A 50 5.79 23.72 -28.72
C ALA A 50 5.26 22.37 -28.23
N ASP A 51 6.16 21.57 -27.63
CA ASP A 51 5.81 20.32 -26.96
C ASP A 51 5.54 20.58 -25.47
N LEU A 52 4.30 20.34 -25.04
CA LEU A 52 3.85 20.59 -23.67
C LEU A 52 4.62 19.74 -22.64
N GLU A 53 4.98 18.50 -22.99
CA GLU A 53 5.70 17.60 -22.07
C GLU A 53 7.09 18.17 -21.75
N LEU A 54 7.81 18.62 -22.78
CA LEU A 54 9.12 19.25 -22.61
C LEU A 54 9.03 20.57 -21.85
N GLN A 55 8.02 21.39 -22.14
CA GLN A 55 7.78 22.66 -21.44
C GLN A 55 7.48 22.45 -19.95
N LEU A 56 6.67 21.44 -19.63
CA LEU A 56 6.33 21.10 -18.24
C LEU A 56 7.54 20.56 -17.49
N GLN A 57 8.32 19.66 -18.10
CA GLN A 57 9.55 19.12 -17.49
C GLN A 57 10.55 20.23 -17.16
N GLU A 58 10.65 21.25 -18.00
CA GLU A 58 11.54 22.38 -17.74
C GLU A 58 10.98 23.29 -16.64
N ALA A 59 9.69 23.63 -16.68
CA ALA A 59 9.06 24.50 -15.69
C ALA A 59 9.13 23.95 -14.27
N VAL A 60 8.94 22.64 -14.08
CA VAL A 60 9.00 21.99 -12.76
C VAL A 60 10.38 22.14 -12.10
N LYS A 61 11.48 22.20 -12.87
CA LYS A 61 12.83 22.40 -12.32
C LYS A 61 13.02 23.75 -11.65
N HIS A 62 12.22 24.74 -12.05
CA HIS A 62 12.29 26.11 -11.53
C HIS A 62 11.38 26.32 -10.31
N ILE A 63 10.53 25.34 -9.97
CA ILE A 63 9.71 25.36 -8.75
C ILE A 63 10.63 25.15 -7.55
N LYS A 64 10.92 26.23 -6.82
CA LYS A 64 11.67 26.20 -5.57
C LYS A 64 10.70 26.44 -4.42
N GLY A 65 10.61 25.47 -3.51
CA GLY A 65 9.80 25.57 -2.30
C GLY A 65 10.47 24.84 -1.16
N SER A 66 10.39 25.43 0.04
CA SER A 66 10.69 24.76 1.30
C SER A 66 9.38 24.73 2.07
N MET A 67 8.82 23.54 2.27
CA MET A 67 7.66 23.37 3.13
C MET A 67 8.16 23.18 4.57
N VAL A 68 8.50 24.30 5.21
CA VAL A 68 8.62 24.32 6.66
C VAL A 68 7.19 24.31 7.17
N ALA A 69 6.81 23.31 7.97
CA ALA A 69 5.54 23.34 8.66
C ALA A 69 5.46 24.68 9.40
N ALA A 70 4.58 25.56 8.97
CA ALA A 70 4.33 26.79 9.69
C ALA A 70 3.89 26.34 11.09
N VAL A 71 4.66 26.75 12.11
CA VAL A 71 4.22 26.59 13.48
C VAL A 71 3.02 27.51 13.61
N ASP A 72 1.84 26.93 13.63
CA ASP A 72 0.60 27.64 13.85
C ASP A 72 0.56 28.02 15.34
N ILE A 73 1.25 29.12 15.68
CA ILE A 73 1.35 29.61 17.06
C ILE A 73 -0.02 30.15 17.53
N GLU A 74 -0.94 30.46 16.60
CA GLU A 74 -2.20 31.14 16.93
C GLU A 74 -3.36 30.20 17.27
N ALA A 75 -3.27 28.89 16.95
CA ALA A 75 -4.38 27.95 17.15
C ALA A 75 -4.36 27.16 18.47
N GLU A 76 -3.32 27.26 19.30
CA GLU A 76 -3.21 26.52 20.58
C GLU A 76 -2.84 27.42 21.79
N LEU A 77 -3.22 28.70 21.75
CA LEU A 77 -2.91 29.69 22.79
C LEU A 77 -3.81 29.65 24.05
N ASP A 78 -4.66 28.63 24.21
CA ASP A 78 -5.35 28.40 25.47
C ASP A 78 -4.57 27.37 26.29
N GLU A 79 -3.69 27.91 27.14
CA GLU A 79 -2.86 27.23 28.17
C GLU A 79 -1.68 26.36 27.68
N MET A 80 -0.64 26.95 27.07
CA MET A 80 0.60 26.21 26.83
C MET A 80 1.57 26.26 28.04
N PRO A 81 1.87 25.12 28.69
CA PRO A 81 3.09 24.97 29.49
C PRO A 81 4.31 25.15 28.58
N GLU A 82 5.48 25.42 29.16
CA GLU A 82 6.74 25.70 28.43
C GLU A 82 6.95 24.71 27.25
N SER A 83 6.68 25.17 26.03
CA SER A 83 6.68 24.31 24.85
C SER A 83 7.88 24.61 23.97
N ILE A 84 8.50 23.56 23.44
CA ILE A 84 9.71 23.63 22.62
C ILE A 84 9.47 23.01 21.24
N PRO A 85 10.26 23.38 20.22
CA PRO A 85 10.19 22.72 18.91
C PRO A 85 10.38 21.20 19.04
N ALA A 86 9.58 20.42 18.31
CA ALA A 86 9.67 18.97 18.38
C ALA A 86 10.99 18.42 17.82
N ASP A 87 11.59 17.45 18.53
CA ASP A 87 12.70 16.65 18.03
C ASP A 87 12.19 15.66 16.95
N PRO A 88 12.76 15.67 15.74
CA PRO A 88 12.41 14.73 14.66
C PRO A 88 12.51 13.26 15.07
N ASN A 89 13.38 12.90 16.01
CA ASN A 89 13.60 11.52 16.49
C ASN A 89 12.53 11.04 17.47
N VAL A 90 11.78 11.96 18.09
CA VAL A 90 10.70 11.63 19.03
C VAL A 90 9.41 11.42 18.24
N ARG A 91 8.77 10.27 18.28
CA ARG A 91 7.52 10.05 17.51
C ARG A 91 6.38 10.96 17.99
N ASN A 92 5.50 11.38 17.08
CA ASN A 92 4.29 12.10 17.44
C ASN A 92 3.44 11.29 18.45
N TYR A 93 2.72 11.98 19.35
CA TYR A 93 1.93 11.38 20.43
C TYR A 93 2.74 10.46 21.34
N SER A 94 3.90 10.95 21.79
CA SER A 94 4.80 10.19 22.67
C SER A 94 5.42 11.11 23.71
N TYR A 95 5.70 10.57 24.90
CA TYR A 95 6.48 11.27 25.92
C TYR A 95 7.97 11.27 25.59
N THR A 96 8.71 12.26 26.08
CA THR A 96 10.17 12.27 26.03
C THR A 96 10.72 13.06 27.20
N VAL A 97 12.01 12.91 27.48
CA VAL A 97 12.67 13.56 28.61
C VAL A 97 13.73 14.51 28.07
N VAL A 98 13.59 15.79 28.38
CA VAL A 98 14.56 16.85 28.04
C VAL A 98 14.91 17.59 29.31
N ASP A 99 16.20 17.71 29.64
CA ASP A 99 16.70 18.35 30.86
C ASP A 99 15.98 17.88 32.15
N ASP A 100 15.78 16.56 32.27
CA ASP A 100 15.10 15.89 33.38
C ASP A 100 13.59 16.22 33.51
N GLN A 101 12.99 16.85 32.50
CA GLN A 101 11.58 17.20 32.46
C GLN A 101 10.84 16.38 31.39
N VAL A 102 9.59 16.02 31.67
CA VAL A 102 8.76 15.23 30.76
C VAL A 102 8.04 16.17 29.79
N TYR A 103 8.21 15.89 28.51
CA TYR A 103 7.50 16.54 27.40
C TYR A 103 6.61 15.52 26.70
N TYR A 104 5.53 15.99 26.10
CA TYR A 104 4.67 15.19 25.24
C TYR A 104 4.60 15.83 23.86
N ARG A 105 4.94 15.05 22.82
CA ARG A 105 4.96 15.55 21.45
C ARG A 105 3.55 15.55 20.85
N VAL A 106 3.12 16.71 20.38
CA VAL A 106 1.94 16.88 19.52
C VAL A 106 2.37 17.62 18.27
N ASN A 107 2.35 16.93 17.13
CA ASN A 107 2.76 17.41 15.82
C ASN A 107 4.17 18.01 15.83
N SER A 108 4.27 19.33 15.70
CA SER A 108 5.51 20.09 15.59
C SER A 108 6.02 20.64 16.92
N LEU A 109 5.29 20.40 18.02
CA LEU A 109 5.62 20.91 19.34
C LEU A 109 5.81 19.76 20.33
N MET A 110 6.69 20.01 21.29
CA MET A 110 6.85 19.20 22.48
C MET A 110 6.42 20.05 23.68
N ASN A 111 5.32 19.67 24.29
CA ASN A 111 4.68 20.43 25.36
C ASN A 111 5.12 19.84 26.71
N GLN A 112 5.67 20.66 27.60
CA GLN A 112 6.07 20.20 28.93
C GLN A 112 4.84 19.72 29.71
N VAL A 113 4.87 18.49 30.22
CA VAL A 113 3.77 17.93 30.99
C VAL A 113 4.09 18.02 32.48
N LYS A 114 3.43 18.95 33.16
CA LYS A 114 3.51 19.08 34.62
C LYS A 114 2.71 17.95 35.26
N MET A 115 3.40 17.09 35.99
CA MET A 115 2.80 15.97 36.72
C MET A 115 3.48 15.79 38.08
N PRO A 116 2.81 15.13 39.05
CA PRO A 116 3.42 14.83 40.33
C PRO A 116 4.74 14.06 40.19
N ALA A 117 5.71 14.32 41.06
CA ALA A 117 7.06 13.72 40.97
C ALA A 117 7.03 12.19 40.84
N ALA A 118 6.17 11.50 41.59
CA ALA A 118 6.03 10.05 41.49
C ALA A 118 5.52 9.57 40.12
N THR A 119 4.64 10.33 39.47
CA THR A 119 4.15 10.04 38.12
C THR A 119 5.22 10.35 37.07
N ALA A 120 5.93 11.47 37.22
CA ALA A 120 7.06 11.84 36.35
C ALA A 120 8.11 10.73 36.31
N GLU A 121 8.50 10.21 37.47
CA GLU A 121 9.49 9.14 37.55
C GLU A 121 9.01 7.82 36.93
N ARG A 122 7.70 7.53 36.99
CA ARG A 122 7.12 6.37 36.26
C ARG A 122 7.19 6.57 34.75
N VAL A 123 6.86 7.77 34.27
CA VAL A 123 6.91 8.12 32.84
C VAL A 123 8.33 8.07 32.32
N LYS A 124 9.29 8.71 33.01
CA LYS A 124 10.72 8.67 32.65
C LYS A 124 11.25 7.24 32.53
N GLY A 125 10.87 6.37 33.49
CA GLY A 125 11.25 4.96 33.44
C GLY A 125 10.67 4.21 32.24
N MET A 126 9.39 4.44 31.90
CA MET A 126 8.76 3.83 30.72
C MET A 126 9.32 4.38 29.41
N VAL A 127 9.65 5.68 29.34
CA VAL A 127 10.40 6.27 28.22
C VAL A 127 11.73 5.55 28.03
N ALA A 128 12.50 5.34 29.10
CA ALA A 128 13.79 4.65 29.03
C ALA A 128 13.66 3.19 28.54
N ILE A 129 12.65 2.45 29.00
CA ILE A 129 12.36 1.10 28.49
C ILE A 129 12.02 1.17 27.00
N ARG A 130 11.09 2.06 26.61
CA ARG A 130 10.63 2.23 25.23
C ARG A 130 11.79 2.52 24.28
N ASP A 131 12.64 3.47 24.65
CA ASP A 131 13.75 3.89 23.80
C ASP A 131 14.75 2.75 23.62
N THR A 132 15.04 1.99 24.69
CA THR A 132 15.88 0.79 24.64
C THR A 132 15.27 -0.31 23.76
N VAL A 133 13.94 -0.52 23.83
CA VAL A 133 13.21 -1.48 23.00
C VAL A 133 13.22 -1.08 21.54
N ARG A 134 12.98 0.20 21.23
CA ARG A 134 13.00 0.69 19.85
C ARG A 134 14.39 0.61 19.24
N GLU A 135 15.42 0.96 20.00
CA GLU A 135 16.83 0.77 19.62
C GLU A 135 17.12 -0.71 19.33
N LEU A 136 16.66 -1.63 20.19
CA LEU A 136 16.81 -3.07 19.97
C LEU A 136 16.07 -3.55 18.71
N ILE A 137 14.86 -3.06 18.45
CA ILE A 137 14.09 -3.39 17.24
C ILE A 137 14.85 -2.92 15.99
N ALA A 138 15.34 -1.67 16.00
CA ALA A 138 16.12 -1.12 14.89
C ALA A 138 17.40 -1.95 14.65
N MET A 139 18.16 -2.24 15.71
CA MET A 139 19.36 -3.10 15.62
C MET A 139 19.06 -4.48 15.05
N GLN A 140 17.92 -5.09 15.42
CA GLN A 140 17.54 -6.40 14.89
C GLN A 140 17.10 -6.36 13.41
N MET A 141 16.74 -5.20 12.86
CA MET A 141 16.43 -5.02 11.44
C MET A 141 17.68 -4.85 10.58
N GLU A 142 18.78 -4.36 11.16
CA GLU A 142 20.05 -4.14 10.47
C GLU A 142 20.83 -5.45 10.21
N GLU A 143 21.49 -5.52 9.06
CA GLU A 143 22.16 -6.74 8.56
C GLU A 143 23.58 -6.90 9.12
N PHE A 144 24.28 -5.79 9.35
CA PHE A 144 25.67 -5.78 9.80
C PHE A 144 25.81 -5.78 11.33
N VAL A 145 24.70 -5.70 12.07
CA VAL A 145 24.73 -5.77 13.53
C VAL A 145 24.96 -7.21 13.97
N THR A 146 26.01 -7.40 14.76
CA THR A 146 26.44 -8.71 15.25
C THR A 146 25.54 -9.23 16.37
N ASP A 147 25.52 -10.54 16.58
CA ASP A 147 24.77 -11.15 17.68
C ASP A 147 25.29 -10.67 19.05
N GLU A 148 26.58 -10.34 19.17
CA GLU A 148 27.18 -9.79 20.40
C GLU A 148 26.61 -8.40 20.74
N GLU A 149 26.45 -7.53 19.74
CA GLU A 149 25.85 -6.20 19.92
C GLU A 149 24.37 -6.29 20.31
N ILE A 150 23.62 -7.22 19.69
CA ILE A 150 22.23 -7.50 20.07
C ILE A 150 22.16 -7.98 21.52
N GLN A 151 23.01 -8.92 21.92
CA GLN A 151 23.04 -9.42 23.30
C GLN A 151 23.38 -8.31 24.32
N LYS A 152 24.29 -7.40 23.98
CA LYS A 152 24.60 -6.23 24.81
C LYS A 152 23.37 -5.34 25.01
N GLN A 153 22.63 -5.09 23.93
CA GLN A 153 21.40 -4.29 24.00
C GLN A 153 20.28 -5.01 24.77
N GLN A 154 20.14 -6.33 24.62
CA GLN A 154 19.21 -7.15 25.41
C GLN A 154 19.56 -7.12 26.90
N LYS A 155 20.84 -7.15 27.25
CA LYS A 155 21.28 -7.00 28.64
C LYS A 155 20.92 -5.63 29.21
N LYS A 156 21.10 -4.55 28.43
CA LYS A 156 20.66 -3.20 28.79
C LYS A 156 19.14 -3.16 29.00
N LEU A 157 18.36 -3.75 28.09
CA LEU A 157 16.90 -3.84 28.22
C LEU A 157 16.48 -4.57 29.49
N ASN A 158 17.11 -5.71 29.81
CA ASN A 158 16.85 -6.44 31.05
C ASN A 158 17.13 -5.56 32.28
N GLN A 159 18.27 -4.86 32.31
CA GLN A 159 18.65 -4.01 33.43
C GLN A 159 17.66 -2.85 33.65
N VAL A 160 17.27 -2.15 32.58
CA VAL A 160 16.31 -1.03 32.66
C VAL A 160 14.94 -1.54 33.11
N TYR A 161 14.48 -2.65 32.55
CA TYR A 161 13.20 -3.27 32.90
C TYR A 161 13.17 -3.78 34.35
N ASP A 162 14.20 -4.50 34.81
CA ASP A 162 14.26 -5.06 36.16
C ASP A 162 14.34 -3.96 37.22
N THR A 163 15.11 -2.91 36.93
CA THR A 163 15.19 -1.72 37.80
C THR A 163 13.83 -1.03 37.91
N TYR A 164 13.13 -0.89 36.78
CA TYR A 164 11.81 -0.26 36.75
C TYR A 164 10.77 -1.08 37.52
N THR A 165 10.66 -2.38 37.22
CA THR A 165 9.64 -3.26 37.81
C THR A 165 9.85 -3.50 39.30
N ALA A 166 11.09 -3.51 39.77
CA ALA A 166 11.39 -3.59 41.20
C ALA A 166 10.81 -2.40 42.00
N LYS A 167 10.71 -1.21 41.39
CA LYS A 167 10.21 0.00 42.04
C LYS A 167 8.72 0.26 41.76
N TYR A 168 8.25 -0.06 40.56
CA TYR A 168 6.95 0.38 40.06
C TYR A 168 5.97 -0.74 39.71
N GLY A 169 6.40 -2.00 39.82
CA GLY A 169 5.64 -3.18 39.40
C GLY A 169 5.63 -3.37 37.89
N VAL A 170 4.85 -4.35 37.42
CA VAL A 170 4.67 -4.66 36.00
C VAL A 170 4.16 -3.45 35.21
N ILE A 171 4.58 -3.34 33.94
CA ILE A 171 4.19 -2.26 33.02
C ILE A 171 2.67 -2.22 32.88
N GLY A 172 2.01 -3.38 32.81
CA GLY A 172 0.55 -3.47 32.70
C GLY A 172 -0.24 -3.05 33.94
N SER A 173 0.41 -2.68 35.06
CA SER A 173 -0.29 -2.30 36.29
C SER A 173 -1.13 -1.03 36.11
N ASN A 174 -2.24 -0.91 36.84
CA ASN A 174 -3.15 0.24 36.73
C ASN A 174 -2.47 1.60 36.95
N ALA A 175 -1.46 1.67 37.84
CA ALA A 175 -0.73 2.90 38.09
C ALA A 175 0.16 3.31 36.91
N ASN A 176 0.84 2.34 36.29
CA ASN A 176 1.68 2.58 35.11
C ASN A 176 0.83 2.89 33.88
N LYS A 177 -0.26 2.15 33.68
CA LYS A 177 -1.26 2.41 32.63
C LYS A 177 -1.76 3.85 32.69
N ARG A 178 -2.22 4.33 33.85
CA ARG A 178 -2.70 5.70 34.01
C ARG A 178 -1.63 6.77 33.75
N ALA A 179 -0.37 6.44 33.99
CA ALA A 179 0.73 7.39 33.80
C ALA A 179 1.20 7.49 32.34
N PHE A 180 0.96 6.47 31.51
CA PHE A 180 1.61 6.35 30.20
C PHE A 180 0.71 5.87 29.06
N SER A 181 -0.59 5.67 29.30
CA SER A 181 -1.54 5.17 28.29
C SER A 181 -1.63 6.05 27.05
N ASP A 182 -1.32 7.34 27.18
CA ASP A 182 -1.40 8.31 26.10
C ASP A 182 -0.19 8.22 25.14
N ASP A 183 0.89 7.53 25.54
CA ASP A 183 2.02 7.28 24.64
C ASP A 183 1.63 6.25 23.57
N SER A 184 1.91 6.58 22.31
CA SER A 184 1.71 5.70 21.16
C SER A 184 2.36 4.32 21.28
N SER A 185 3.37 4.18 22.16
CA SER A 185 4.14 2.95 22.38
C SER A 185 3.67 2.14 23.58
N TYR A 186 2.65 2.58 24.31
CA TYR A 186 2.21 1.87 25.52
C TYR A 186 1.86 0.40 25.23
N CYS A 187 1.14 0.13 24.14
CA CYS A 187 0.81 -1.23 23.73
C CYS A 187 2.06 -2.09 23.42
N LEU A 188 3.11 -1.48 22.87
CA LEU A 188 4.40 -2.16 22.64
C LEU A 188 5.10 -2.47 23.97
N LEU A 189 5.04 -1.58 24.95
CA LEU A 189 5.60 -1.85 26.26
C LEU A 189 4.85 -2.97 27.00
N CYS A 190 3.52 -3.02 26.86
CA CYS A 190 2.72 -4.13 27.41
C CYS A 190 3.09 -5.48 26.80
N SER A 191 3.49 -5.55 25.53
CA SER A 191 3.86 -6.81 24.88
C SER A 191 5.20 -7.39 25.38
N LEU A 192 5.93 -6.64 26.22
CA LEU A 192 7.13 -7.12 26.91
C LEU A 192 6.81 -8.12 28.03
N GLU A 193 5.54 -8.18 28.45
CA GLU A 193 5.09 -8.96 29.61
C GLU A 193 4.02 -9.97 29.21
N ASP A 194 4.28 -11.24 29.52
CA ASP A 194 3.25 -12.28 29.55
C ASP A 194 2.76 -12.34 31.02
N LEU A 195 1.50 -11.98 31.26
CA LEU A 195 0.93 -11.87 32.59
C LEU A 195 0.01 -13.07 32.89
N ASN A 196 -0.05 -13.48 34.16
CA ASN A 196 -1.04 -14.43 34.65
C ASN A 196 -2.44 -13.77 34.74
N GLU A 197 -3.48 -14.57 34.95
CA GLU A 197 -4.85 -14.07 35.15
C GLU A 197 -4.99 -13.13 36.36
N ASP A 198 -4.12 -13.27 37.36
CA ASP A 198 -4.07 -12.40 38.54
C ASP A 198 -3.29 -11.09 38.34
N GLY A 199 -2.74 -10.87 37.13
CA GLY A 199 -1.96 -9.68 36.78
C GLY A 199 -0.49 -9.72 37.21
N THR A 200 0.00 -10.84 37.76
CA THR A 200 1.43 -11.03 38.07
C THR A 200 2.22 -11.41 36.81
N LEU A 201 3.52 -11.09 36.81
CA LEU A 201 4.40 -11.44 35.69
C LEU A 201 4.59 -12.97 35.61
N LYS A 202 4.13 -13.58 34.53
CA LYS A 202 4.38 -15.00 34.22
C LYS A 202 5.77 -15.17 33.62
N ARG A 203 6.09 -14.39 32.59
CA ARG A 203 7.42 -14.35 31.95
C ARG A 203 7.63 -13.07 31.15
N LYS A 204 8.90 -12.74 30.91
CA LYS A 204 9.29 -11.69 29.96
C LYS A 204 9.12 -12.18 28.52
N ALA A 205 8.93 -11.25 27.59
CA ALA A 205 8.89 -11.54 26.16
C ALA A 205 10.22 -12.11 25.65
N ASP A 206 10.15 -12.83 24.52
CA ASP A 206 11.30 -13.48 23.91
C ASP A 206 12.43 -12.51 23.52
N MET A 207 12.11 -11.23 23.21
CA MET A 207 13.10 -10.23 22.82
C MET A 207 14.13 -9.90 23.89
N PHE A 208 13.88 -10.23 25.16
CA PHE A 208 14.85 -10.08 26.25
C PHE A 208 15.99 -11.10 26.19
N THR A 209 15.85 -12.19 25.43
CA THR A 209 16.78 -13.33 25.46
C THR A 209 17.24 -13.81 24.10
N LYS A 210 16.46 -13.57 23.04
CA LYS A 210 16.81 -13.98 21.67
C LYS A 210 16.33 -12.96 20.63
N ARG A 211 16.96 -13.00 19.45
CA ARG A 211 16.54 -12.21 18.29
C ARG A 211 15.15 -12.68 17.84
N THR A 212 14.18 -11.76 17.84
CA THR A 212 12.78 -12.00 17.46
C THR A 212 12.46 -11.45 16.07
N ILE A 213 13.26 -10.52 15.58
CA ILE A 213 13.14 -9.93 14.24
C ILE A 213 14.38 -10.36 13.45
N LYS A 214 14.18 -11.26 12.49
CA LYS A 214 15.22 -11.68 11.54
C LYS A 214 14.76 -11.25 10.15
N LYS A 215 15.59 -10.49 9.44
CA LYS A 215 15.40 -10.25 8.00
C LYS A 215 15.35 -11.60 7.29
N ALA A 216 14.45 -11.77 6.33
CA ALA A 216 14.46 -12.94 5.46
C ALA A 216 15.84 -13.00 4.79
N VAL A 217 16.63 -14.03 5.15
CA VAL A 217 17.89 -14.28 4.47
C VAL A 217 17.51 -14.93 3.16
N ALA A 218 17.77 -14.25 2.04
CA ALA A 218 17.58 -14.82 0.73
C ALA A 218 18.38 -16.13 0.68
N VAL A 219 17.71 -17.21 0.31
CA VAL A 219 18.37 -18.52 0.18
C VAL A 219 19.37 -18.36 -0.96
N THR A 220 20.67 -18.55 -0.67
CA THR A 220 21.73 -18.30 -1.65
C THR A 220 22.06 -19.51 -2.52
N SER A 221 21.57 -20.70 -2.14
CA SER A 221 21.74 -21.92 -2.93
C SER A 221 20.69 -22.97 -2.56
N VAL A 222 20.25 -23.73 -3.55
CA VAL A 222 19.37 -24.91 -3.40
C VAL A 222 19.85 -26.02 -4.32
N GLU A 223 19.52 -27.28 -3.99
CA GLU A 223 20.02 -28.44 -4.73
C GLU A 223 19.10 -28.82 -5.90
N THR A 224 17.80 -28.50 -5.79
CA THR A 224 16.78 -28.95 -6.73
C THR A 224 16.13 -27.80 -7.52
N ALA A 225 15.73 -28.07 -8.77
CA ALA A 225 15.00 -27.10 -9.58
C ALA A 225 13.63 -26.75 -8.97
N THR A 226 12.99 -27.68 -8.25
CA THR A 226 11.70 -27.44 -7.58
C THR A 226 11.82 -26.46 -6.42
N GLU A 227 12.88 -26.56 -5.60
CA GLU A 227 13.15 -25.56 -4.55
C GLU A 227 13.45 -24.19 -5.16
N ALA A 228 14.23 -24.16 -6.25
CA ALA A 228 14.53 -22.92 -6.97
C ALA A 228 13.27 -22.28 -7.56
N LEU A 229 12.34 -23.09 -8.09
CA LEU A 229 11.05 -22.64 -8.59
C LEU A 229 10.23 -21.98 -7.47
N ALA A 230 10.14 -22.62 -6.30
CA ALA A 230 9.41 -22.06 -5.16
C ALA A 230 9.98 -20.72 -4.71
N LEU A 231 11.32 -20.60 -4.67
CA LEU A 231 12.00 -19.33 -4.38
C LEU A 231 11.76 -18.27 -5.46
N SER A 232 11.79 -18.65 -6.73
CA SER A 232 11.49 -17.74 -7.84
C SER A 232 10.06 -17.22 -7.77
N LEU A 233 9.09 -18.08 -7.49
CA LEU A 233 7.70 -17.65 -7.32
C LEU A 233 7.54 -16.73 -6.09
N ASN A 234 8.22 -17.02 -4.98
CA ASN A 234 8.14 -16.21 -3.76
C ASN A 234 8.85 -14.85 -3.89
N GLU A 235 10.00 -14.79 -4.56
CA GLU A 235 10.81 -13.56 -4.64
C GLU A 235 10.59 -12.74 -5.92
N LYS A 236 10.24 -13.40 -7.03
CA LYS A 236 10.07 -12.76 -8.35
C LYS A 236 8.63 -12.78 -8.85
N ALA A 237 7.72 -13.50 -8.19
CA ALA A 237 6.34 -13.67 -8.60
C ALA A 237 6.17 -14.24 -10.03
N LYS A 238 7.17 -14.99 -10.52
CA LYS A 238 7.17 -15.63 -11.84
C LYS A 238 8.19 -16.76 -11.90
N VAL A 239 8.16 -17.56 -12.97
CA VAL A 239 9.22 -18.52 -13.30
C VAL A 239 10.40 -17.77 -13.93
N ASP A 240 11.44 -17.49 -13.15
CA ASP A 240 12.63 -16.74 -13.57
C ASP A 240 13.82 -17.70 -13.70
N LEU A 241 14.02 -18.26 -14.89
CA LEU A 241 15.07 -19.24 -15.16
C LEU A 241 16.49 -18.71 -14.87
N PRO A 242 16.86 -17.45 -15.21
CA PRO A 242 18.15 -16.91 -14.83
C PRO A 242 18.39 -16.89 -13.31
N TYR A 243 17.38 -16.49 -12.52
CA TYR A 243 17.46 -16.52 -11.07
C TYR A 243 17.58 -17.94 -10.52
N MET A 244 16.80 -18.88 -11.05
CA MET A 244 16.84 -20.29 -10.67
C MET A 244 18.20 -20.96 -11.01
N ALA A 245 18.81 -20.58 -12.13
CA ALA A 245 20.14 -21.01 -12.54
C ALA A 245 21.22 -20.52 -11.57
N GLN A 246 21.12 -19.27 -11.10
CA GLN A 246 22.03 -18.74 -10.08
C GLN A 246 21.96 -19.50 -8.75
N LEU A 247 20.74 -19.88 -8.32
CA LEU A 247 20.54 -20.59 -7.06
C LEU A 247 21.03 -22.06 -7.10
N THR A 248 20.84 -22.73 -8.24
CA THR A 248 21.12 -24.17 -8.39
C THR A 248 22.50 -24.46 -8.99
N GLY A 249 23.11 -23.47 -9.66
CA GLY A 249 24.29 -23.66 -10.49
C GLY A 249 24.05 -24.51 -11.75
N LYS A 250 22.79 -24.80 -12.10
CA LYS A 250 22.39 -25.56 -13.30
C LYS A 250 22.14 -24.61 -14.47
N THR A 251 22.19 -25.14 -15.70
CA THR A 251 21.77 -24.39 -16.89
C THR A 251 20.25 -24.32 -16.98
N GLU A 252 19.73 -23.33 -17.71
CA GLU A 252 18.29 -23.14 -17.90
C GLU A 252 17.64 -24.35 -18.60
N GLU A 253 18.35 -25.00 -19.52
CA GLU A 253 17.87 -26.21 -20.21
C GLU A 253 17.69 -27.36 -19.20
N LYS A 254 18.67 -27.58 -18.32
CA LYS A 254 18.57 -28.61 -17.29
C LYS A 254 17.44 -28.34 -16.30
N ILE A 255 17.21 -27.07 -15.96
CA ILE A 255 16.12 -26.66 -15.07
C ILE A 255 14.75 -26.93 -15.72
N THR A 256 14.60 -26.59 -16.99
CA THR A 256 13.36 -26.83 -17.74
C THR A 256 13.11 -28.32 -17.97
N GLU A 257 14.15 -29.12 -18.19
CA GLU A 257 14.08 -30.60 -18.23
C GLU A 257 13.65 -31.21 -16.89
N GLU A 258 14.19 -30.73 -15.77
CA GLU A 258 13.83 -31.22 -14.42
C GLU A 258 12.40 -30.81 -14.01
N LEU A 259 11.86 -29.73 -14.60
CA LEU A 259 10.55 -29.17 -14.28
C LEU A 259 9.47 -29.44 -15.34
N VAL A 260 9.70 -30.42 -16.23
CA VAL A 260 8.68 -30.82 -17.21
C VAL A 260 7.39 -31.25 -16.51
N GLY A 261 6.28 -30.62 -16.90
CA GLY A 261 4.96 -30.86 -16.31
C GLY A 261 4.68 -30.05 -15.03
N VAL A 262 5.69 -29.36 -14.49
CA VAL A 262 5.54 -28.42 -13.37
C VAL A 262 5.47 -26.97 -13.86
N ILE A 263 6.24 -26.66 -14.92
CA ILE A 263 6.20 -25.37 -15.62
C ILE A 263 5.89 -25.60 -17.11
N PHE A 264 5.30 -24.59 -17.74
CA PHE A 264 4.91 -24.64 -19.15
C PHE A 264 5.33 -23.37 -19.86
N LYS A 265 5.83 -23.49 -21.10
CA LYS A 265 6.14 -22.32 -21.93
C LYS A 265 4.86 -21.86 -22.62
N ASN A 266 4.46 -20.61 -22.44
CA ASN A 266 3.26 -20.07 -23.07
C ASN A 266 3.54 -19.74 -24.54
N PRO A 267 2.81 -20.33 -25.51
CA PRO A 267 3.06 -20.14 -26.94
C PRO A 267 2.78 -18.71 -27.46
N LEU A 268 1.99 -17.90 -26.74
CA LEU A 268 1.66 -16.54 -27.15
C LEU A 268 2.67 -15.50 -26.65
N THR A 269 3.16 -15.67 -25.43
CA THR A 269 4.05 -14.71 -24.76
C THR A 269 5.52 -15.14 -24.77
N ASP A 270 5.77 -16.39 -25.13
CA ASP A 270 7.07 -17.06 -25.06
C ASP A 270 7.69 -17.08 -23.64
N GLN A 271 6.87 -16.84 -22.60
CA GLN A 271 7.30 -16.85 -21.19
C GLN A 271 7.04 -18.20 -20.53
N TRP A 272 7.83 -18.52 -19.51
CA TRP A 272 7.58 -19.67 -18.66
C TRP A 272 6.58 -19.31 -17.55
N GLU A 273 5.56 -20.14 -17.41
CA GLU A 273 4.51 -20.01 -16.41
C GLU A 273 4.50 -21.25 -15.51
N SER A 274 4.08 -21.07 -14.25
CA SER A 274 3.85 -22.20 -13.36
C SER A 274 2.65 -23.03 -13.84
N GLY A 275 2.60 -24.31 -13.50
CA GLY A 275 1.44 -25.15 -13.82
C GLY A 275 0.12 -24.56 -13.32
N ASP A 276 0.10 -24.00 -12.12
CA ASP A 276 -1.08 -23.37 -11.53
C ASP A 276 -1.58 -22.15 -12.32
N GLU A 277 -0.65 -21.39 -12.92
CA GLU A 277 -0.96 -20.23 -13.76
C GLU A 277 -1.35 -20.64 -15.19
N TYR A 278 -0.57 -21.53 -15.80
CA TYR A 278 -0.78 -21.95 -17.18
C TYR A 278 -2.07 -22.77 -17.33
N LEU A 279 -2.35 -23.68 -16.40
CA LEU A 279 -3.50 -24.59 -16.41
C LEU A 279 -4.76 -24.00 -15.73
N SER A 280 -4.79 -22.69 -15.51
CA SER A 280 -5.96 -21.98 -14.98
C SER A 280 -6.51 -20.93 -15.97
N GLY A 281 -7.65 -20.34 -15.62
CA GLY A 281 -8.35 -19.39 -16.47
C GLY A 281 -9.10 -20.06 -17.62
N ASN A 282 -9.11 -19.44 -18.80
CA ASN A 282 -9.79 -19.97 -19.98
C ASN A 282 -8.97 -21.09 -20.64
N VAL A 283 -9.00 -22.27 -20.01
CA VAL A 283 -8.25 -23.47 -20.45
C VAL A 283 -8.75 -24.05 -21.77
N ARG A 284 -9.98 -23.73 -22.19
CA ARG A 284 -10.51 -24.13 -23.50
C ARG A 284 -9.81 -23.38 -24.63
N ASP A 285 -9.72 -22.06 -24.51
CA ASP A 285 -9.01 -21.22 -25.48
C ASP A 285 -7.51 -21.50 -25.48
N LYS A 286 -6.90 -21.62 -24.29
CA LYS A 286 -5.50 -22.01 -24.15
C LYS A 286 -5.21 -23.36 -24.83
N LEU A 287 -6.09 -24.36 -24.71
CA LEU A 287 -5.94 -25.65 -25.38
C LEU A 287 -5.99 -25.51 -26.91
N ASN A 288 -6.93 -24.71 -27.41
CA ASN A 288 -7.03 -24.45 -28.85
C ASN A 288 -5.76 -23.81 -29.39
N THR A 289 -5.26 -22.76 -28.72
CA THR A 289 -3.99 -22.11 -29.06
C THR A 289 -2.82 -23.11 -29.01
N ALA A 290 -2.69 -23.87 -27.91
CA ALA A 290 -1.59 -24.83 -27.76
C ALA A 290 -1.60 -25.88 -28.87
N ARG A 291 -2.77 -26.37 -29.31
CA ARG A 291 -2.89 -27.30 -30.44
C ARG A 291 -2.43 -26.70 -31.75
N THR A 292 -2.88 -25.47 -32.08
CA THR A 292 -2.45 -24.79 -33.31
C THR A 292 -0.93 -24.59 -33.36
N PHE A 293 -0.31 -24.21 -32.24
CA PHE A 293 1.14 -24.09 -32.18
C PHE A 293 1.85 -25.45 -32.29
N ALA A 294 1.33 -26.48 -31.61
CA ALA A 294 1.90 -27.82 -31.63
C ALA A 294 1.96 -28.48 -33.03
N GLU A 295 1.17 -28.01 -34.00
CA GLU A 295 1.23 -28.46 -35.40
C GLU A 295 2.59 -28.18 -36.05
N ASN A 296 3.21 -27.03 -35.72
CA ASN A 296 4.50 -26.61 -36.28
C ASN A 296 5.64 -26.63 -35.24
N HIS A 297 5.30 -26.73 -33.96
CA HIS A 297 6.21 -26.64 -32.82
C HIS A 297 5.99 -27.80 -31.84
N PRO A 298 6.62 -28.97 -32.07
CA PRO A 298 6.45 -30.17 -31.25
C PRO A 298 6.76 -29.97 -29.76
N GLU A 299 7.54 -28.96 -29.40
CA GLU A 299 7.84 -28.56 -28.02
C GLU A 299 6.60 -28.23 -27.18
N PHE A 300 5.47 -27.84 -27.80
CA PHE A 300 4.20 -27.58 -27.10
C PHE A 300 3.32 -28.82 -26.94
N THR A 301 3.75 -30.00 -27.38
CA THR A 301 3.02 -31.26 -27.16
C THR A 301 2.70 -31.53 -25.68
N PRO A 302 3.63 -31.30 -24.72
CA PRO A 302 3.33 -31.45 -23.30
C PRO A 302 2.23 -30.48 -22.82
N ASN A 303 2.21 -29.25 -23.32
CA ASN A 303 1.18 -28.26 -23.00
C ASN A 303 -0.21 -28.75 -23.41
N VAL A 304 -0.33 -29.29 -24.64
CA VAL A 304 -1.60 -29.84 -25.15
C VAL A 304 -2.08 -30.96 -24.24
N ARG A 305 -1.22 -31.92 -23.89
CA ARG A 305 -1.59 -33.04 -23.00
C ARG A 305 -2.04 -32.55 -21.63
N ALA A 306 -1.34 -31.58 -21.05
CA ALA A 306 -1.69 -31.03 -19.75
C ALA A 306 -3.02 -30.28 -19.79
N LEU A 307 -3.25 -29.45 -20.81
CA LEU A 307 -4.49 -28.71 -21.01
C LEU A 307 -5.68 -29.64 -21.29
N GLU A 308 -5.48 -30.74 -22.03
CA GLU A 308 -6.52 -31.77 -22.25
C GLU A 308 -6.97 -32.41 -20.94
N ALA A 309 -6.03 -32.65 -20.01
CA ALA A 309 -6.33 -33.28 -18.72
C ALA A 309 -7.13 -32.38 -17.77
N VAL A 310 -7.08 -31.05 -17.93
CA VAL A 310 -7.73 -30.07 -17.04
C VAL A 310 -8.99 -29.44 -17.65
N GLN A 311 -9.54 -30.03 -18.72
CA GLN A 311 -10.75 -29.48 -19.33
C GLN A 311 -11.94 -29.57 -18.36
N PRO A 312 -12.64 -28.45 -18.09
CA PRO A 312 -13.84 -28.47 -17.28
C PRO A 312 -14.92 -29.27 -18.00
N ARG A 313 -15.77 -29.95 -17.23
CA ARG A 313 -16.95 -30.63 -17.78
C ARG A 313 -17.86 -29.61 -18.47
N ASP A 314 -18.45 -30.02 -19.58
CA ASP A 314 -19.54 -29.26 -20.20
C ASP A 314 -20.78 -29.31 -19.32
N LEU A 315 -21.38 -28.15 -19.06
CA LEU A 315 -22.61 -28.01 -18.30
C LEU A 315 -23.80 -28.09 -19.24
N GLU A 316 -24.86 -28.79 -18.82
CA GLU A 316 -26.14 -28.71 -19.51
C GLU A 316 -26.86 -27.40 -19.17
N ALA A 317 -27.78 -26.95 -20.04
CA ALA A 317 -28.53 -25.72 -19.82
C ALA A 317 -29.31 -25.70 -18.48
N SER A 318 -29.76 -26.87 -18.03
CA SER A 318 -30.44 -27.08 -16.74
C SER A 318 -29.53 -26.88 -15.53
N GLU A 319 -28.21 -27.00 -15.70
CA GLU A 319 -27.21 -26.86 -14.63
C GLU A 319 -26.69 -25.42 -14.49
N ILE A 320 -27.09 -24.54 -15.42
CA ILE A 320 -26.72 -23.13 -15.41
C ILE A 320 -27.85 -22.34 -14.75
N GLU A 321 -27.67 -21.99 -13.48
CA GLU A 321 -28.58 -21.10 -12.76
C GLU A 321 -28.19 -19.64 -13.00
N VAL A 322 -29.12 -18.84 -13.51
CA VAL A 322 -28.92 -17.40 -13.74
C VAL A 322 -29.85 -16.61 -12.83
N ARG A 323 -29.28 -15.66 -12.08
CA ARG A 323 -30.07 -14.70 -11.31
C ARG A 323 -30.35 -13.46 -12.15
N ILE A 324 -31.54 -12.87 -11.98
CA ILE A 324 -31.87 -11.57 -12.57
C ILE A 324 -30.83 -10.54 -12.08
N GLY A 325 -30.25 -9.81 -13.02
CA GLY A 325 -29.20 -8.83 -12.76
C GLY A 325 -27.77 -9.32 -13.02
N ALA A 326 -27.59 -10.55 -13.53
CA ALA A 326 -26.31 -11.03 -14.00
C ALA A 326 -25.76 -10.12 -15.11
N THR A 327 -24.55 -9.58 -14.90
CA THR A 327 -23.95 -8.54 -15.76
C THR A 327 -23.50 -9.04 -17.13
N TRP A 328 -23.44 -10.36 -17.32
CA TRP A 328 -23.02 -11.01 -18.56
C TRP A 328 -24.20 -11.41 -19.46
N ILE A 329 -25.43 -11.22 -19.00
CA ILE A 329 -26.64 -11.42 -19.81
C ILE A 329 -26.92 -10.14 -20.58
N GLU A 330 -27.18 -10.25 -21.87
CA GLU A 330 -27.47 -9.09 -22.71
C GLU A 330 -28.81 -8.44 -22.30
N PRO A 331 -28.91 -7.10 -22.29
CA PRO A 331 -30.17 -6.42 -21.96
C PRO A 331 -31.35 -6.81 -22.86
N SER A 332 -31.08 -7.23 -24.10
CA SER A 332 -32.08 -7.77 -25.03
C SER A 332 -32.73 -9.04 -24.50
N ASP A 333 -31.96 -9.92 -23.88
CA ASP A 333 -32.45 -11.21 -23.37
C ASP A 333 -33.36 -10.98 -22.16
N TYR A 334 -32.98 -10.03 -21.28
CA TYR A 334 -33.86 -9.63 -20.17
C TYR A 334 -35.14 -8.93 -20.66
N GLN A 335 -35.06 -8.11 -21.71
CA GLN A 335 -36.24 -7.50 -22.31
C GLN A 335 -37.18 -8.57 -22.87
N GLU A 336 -36.66 -9.55 -23.61
CA GLU A 336 -37.44 -10.65 -24.17
C GLU A 336 -38.08 -11.51 -23.08
N PHE A 337 -37.29 -11.90 -22.07
CA PHE A 337 -37.77 -12.65 -20.91
C PHE A 337 -38.89 -11.90 -20.16
N MET A 338 -38.75 -10.59 -19.96
CA MET A 338 -39.77 -9.77 -19.30
C MET A 338 -41.07 -9.70 -20.12
N VAL A 339 -40.97 -9.55 -21.44
CA VAL A 339 -42.14 -9.51 -22.34
C VAL A 339 -42.88 -10.84 -22.31
N GLU A 340 -42.13 -11.95 -22.34
CA GLU A 340 -42.70 -13.30 -22.26
C GLU A 340 -43.37 -13.55 -20.90
N LEU A 341 -42.67 -13.29 -19.80
CA LEU A 341 -43.12 -13.57 -18.43
C LEU A 341 -44.32 -12.72 -18.01
N LEU A 342 -44.30 -11.41 -18.32
CA LEU A 342 -45.36 -10.47 -17.92
C LEU A 342 -46.45 -10.33 -18.98
N HIS A 343 -46.34 -11.05 -20.11
CA HIS A 343 -47.24 -10.94 -21.25
C HIS A 343 -47.42 -9.48 -21.74
N THR A 344 -46.34 -8.72 -21.74
CA THR A 344 -46.37 -7.29 -22.10
C THR A 344 -46.73 -7.12 -23.58
N PRO A 345 -47.72 -6.28 -23.94
CA PRO A 345 -48.04 -6.05 -25.34
C PRO A 345 -46.84 -5.53 -26.15
N ARG A 346 -46.56 -6.15 -27.30
CA ARG A 346 -45.39 -5.82 -28.13
C ARG A 346 -45.24 -4.34 -28.46
N TYR A 347 -46.35 -3.62 -28.61
CA TYR A 347 -46.31 -2.18 -28.93
C TYR A 347 -45.78 -1.32 -27.76
N LEU A 348 -46.01 -1.72 -26.50
CA LEU A 348 -45.46 -1.06 -25.31
C LEU A 348 -44.00 -1.45 -25.08
N ALA A 349 -43.68 -2.73 -25.26
CA ALA A 349 -42.32 -3.26 -25.12
C ALA A 349 -41.31 -2.69 -26.13
N GLN A 350 -41.78 -2.25 -27.31
CA GLN A 350 -40.91 -1.65 -28.34
C GLN A 350 -40.74 -0.13 -28.20
N LYS A 351 -41.71 0.57 -27.58
CA LYS A 351 -41.75 2.03 -27.58
C LYS A 351 -41.52 2.68 -26.22
N GLU A 352 -41.99 2.05 -25.15
CA GLU A 352 -42.07 2.69 -23.83
C GLU A 352 -41.23 1.95 -22.78
N ILE A 353 -41.35 0.61 -22.72
CA ILE A 353 -40.65 -0.19 -21.72
C ILE A 353 -39.29 -0.64 -22.27
N GLN A 354 -38.19 -0.24 -21.65
CA GLN A 354 -36.83 -0.66 -22.04
C GLN A 354 -36.02 -1.08 -20.83
N VAL A 355 -35.39 -2.25 -20.90
CA VAL A 355 -34.32 -2.68 -20.00
C VAL A 355 -33.00 -2.05 -20.45
N LYS A 356 -32.30 -1.42 -19.52
CA LYS A 356 -30.98 -0.80 -19.71
C LYS A 356 -30.02 -1.30 -18.65
N PHE A 357 -28.78 -1.53 -19.05
CA PHE A 357 -27.67 -1.84 -18.15
C PHE A 357 -26.63 -0.73 -18.22
N SER A 358 -26.07 -0.37 -17.08
CA SER A 358 -24.99 0.61 -16.97
C SER A 358 -23.69 -0.11 -16.62
N GLU A 359 -22.77 -0.22 -17.59
CA GLU A 359 -21.48 -0.89 -17.39
C GLU A 359 -20.59 -0.21 -16.33
N ILE A 360 -20.80 1.08 -16.06
CA ILE A 360 -19.97 1.87 -15.14
C ILE A 360 -20.25 1.53 -13.68
N ASN A 361 -21.52 1.32 -13.33
CA ASN A 361 -21.93 1.08 -11.94
C ASN A 361 -22.66 -0.25 -11.74
N GLY A 362 -22.81 -1.07 -12.79
CA GLY A 362 -23.45 -2.39 -12.73
C GLY A 362 -24.96 -2.34 -12.52
N GLU A 363 -25.61 -1.19 -12.71
CA GLU A 363 -27.04 -1.03 -12.44
C GLU A 363 -27.92 -1.43 -13.62
N TRP A 364 -28.98 -2.18 -13.31
CA TRP A 364 -30.08 -2.49 -14.22
C TRP A 364 -31.23 -1.52 -14.01
N ARG A 365 -31.76 -0.95 -15.09
CA ARG A 365 -32.85 0.01 -15.06
C ARG A 365 -33.93 -0.33 -16.08
N ILE A 366 -35.17 -0.37 -15.64
CA ILE A 366 -36.34 -0.49 -16.51
C ILE A 366 -36.97 0.90 -16.65
N THR A 367 -36.99 1.45 -17.86
CA THR A 367 -37.72 2.70 -18.17
C THR A 367 -39.15 2.39 -18.60
N GLY A 368 -40.05 3.38 -18.50
CA GLY A 368 -41.44 3.23 -18.98
C GLY A 368 -42.32 2.30 -18.15
N LYS A 369 -41.92 1.94 -16.92
CA LYS A 369 -42.65 0.99 -16.04
C LYS A 369 -44.09 1.37 -15.67
N ASN A 370 -44.53 2.60 -15.94
CA ASN A 370 -45.87 3.10 -15.62
C ASN A 370 -46.76 3.25 -16.87
N ALA A 371 -46.30 2.74 -18.02
CA ALA A 371 -46.98 2.77 -19.30
C ALA A 371 -48.24 1.89 -19.32
#